data_AF-A0A2E5Y7L3-F1
#
_entry.id   AF-A0A2E5Y7L3-F1
#
_cell.length_a   1.000
_cell.length_b   1.000
_cell.length_c   1.000
_cell.angle_alpha   90.00
_cell.angle_beta   90.00
_cell.angle_gamma   90.00
#
_symmetry.space_group_name_H-M   'P 1'
#
loop_
_entity.id
_entity.type
_entity.pdbx_description
1 polymer ?
#
loop_
_entity_poly.entity_id
_entity_poly.type
_entity_poly.pdbx_seq_one_letter_code
_entity_poly.pdbx_strand_id
1 'polypeptide(L)'
;MDSIRLFSASSSARLKNTSIKSLLQCNSIEKWFMSLIQLANHPSYSTSSINLQIEKLNTTDLLYLNNLFVNLKYVDFINSLYFFKTKPHFLCVNNCSVEQLLAIKNKLSCLYIFIELIQKSTSKVITQRGLVENQDYLFHGEEIQDGIEVSIFLSYRSVILSVLDNYKWYTPIVSEIAPSESAVNQLLKVYTFWFNPSYLVDIAIFFRQKSFENKLNLSNYMLKIFKSLSTTTCLSLYGHFANNHTVKFLRLLKATYLSRNNLPFLPCSKIQIKAVKHVFFIINSIMQAVRTALIKRHIKTQNYRYMRISPKEVLSGKRNCQAIERILTFYCPRILQKNKSLNELFFMLEKD
;
A
#
# COMPACT_ATOMS: atom_id res chain seq x y z
N MET A 1 -30.66 6.49 -52.22
CA MET A 1 -30.52 5.19 -51.52
C MET A 1 -29.19 5.21 -50.77
N ASP A 2 -28.93 6.21 -49.93
CA ASP A 2 -29.59 6.59 -48.64
C ASP A 2 -28.67 6.09 -47.52
N SER A 3 -27.85 7.01 -46.98
CA SER A 3 -28.04 7.65 -45.66
C SER A 3 -27.76 6.64 -44.54
N ILE A 4 -26.73 6.86 -43.70
CA ILE A 4 -26.85 7.69 -42.50
C ILE A 4 -25.49 8.30 -42.15
N ARG A 5 -25.48 9.64 -42.08
CA ARG A 5 -24.55 10.45 -41.28
C ARG A 5 -25.24 10.78 -39.94
N LEU A 6 -24.39 11.06 -38.94
CA LEU A 6 -24.62 11.80 -37.67
C LEU A 6 -25.03 10.98 -36.43
N PHE A 7 -24.07 10.82 -35.51
CA PHE A 7 -24.00 11.51 -34.22
C PHE A 7 -22.50 11.51 -33.81
N SER A 8 -21.74 12.52 -34.23
CA SER A 8 -21.40 13.75 -33.49
C SER A 8 -20.54 13.51 -32.22
N ALA A 9 -19.27 13.85 -32.41
CA ALA A 9 -18.36 14.50 -31.48
C ALA A 9 -18.89 14.82 -30.06
N SER A 10 -18.28 14.20 -29.05
CA SER A 10 -18.04 14.81 -27.73
C SER A 10 -17.08 13.98 -26.85
N SER A 11 -15.87 13.68 -27.35
CA SER A 11 -14.86 13.00 -26.51
C SER A 11 -13.41 13.46 -26.72
N SER A 12 -13.16 14.50 -27.52
CA SER A 12 -11.80 14.97 -27.85
C SER A 12 -11.33 16.23 -27.11
N ALA A 13 -12.03 16.70 -26.07
CA ALA A 13 -11.68 17.94 -25.38
C ALA A 13 -11.62 17.77 -23.85
N ARG A 14 -10.63 17.03 -23.32
CA ARG A 14 -10.21 17.14 -21.90
C ARG A 14 -8.85 16.50 -21.53
N LEU A 15 -7.96 16.28 -22.49
CA LEU A 15 -6.58 15.82 -22.25
C LEU A 15 -5.59 16.85 -22.80
N LYS A 16 -5.32 17.93 -22.08
CA LYS A 16 -4.43 19.00 -22.57
C LYS A 16 -3.27 19.41 -21.66
N ASN A 17 -2.98 18.72 -20.55
CA ASN A 17 -1.79 19.07 -19.76
C ASN A 17 -1.17 17.88 -19.01
N THR A 18 -0.45 17.05 -19.74
CA THR A 18 0.24 15.85 -19.23
C THR A 18 1.74 16.09 -19.03
N SER A 19 2.13 17.31 -18.67
CA SER A 19 3.52 17.69 -18.36
C SER A 19 3.65 18.11 -16.91
N ILE A 20 4.79 17.82 -16.26
CA ILE A 20 5.06 18.29 -14.88
C ILE A 20 4.89 19.82 -14.71
N LYS A 21 5.03 20.59 -15.81
CA LYS A 21 4.75 22.03 -15.83
C LYS A 21 3.30 22.38 -15.49
N SER A 22 2.35 21.46 -15.66
CA SER A 22 0.95 21.69 -15.27
C SER A 22 0.81 21.90 -13.76
N LEU A 23 1.67 21.29 -12.95
CA LEU A 23 1.70 21.51 -11.49
C LEU A 23 2.07 22.94 -11.13
N LEU A 24 2.89 23.59 -11.96
CA LEU A 24 3.38 24.95 -11.72
C LEU A 24 2.31 26.01 -12.04
N GLN A 25 1.36 25.69 -12.92
CA GLN A 25 0.32 26.61 -13.41
C GLN A 25 -0.94 26.62 -12.52
N CYS A 26 -0.95 25.87 -11.42
CA CYS A 26 -2.12 25.71 -10.57
C CYS A 26 -2.23 26.84 -9.54
N ASN A 27 -3.40 27.50 -9.49
CA ASN A 27 -3.68 28.56 -8.54
C ASN A 27 -4.51 28.12 -7.30
N SER A 28 -4.83 26.82 -7.21
CA SER A 28 -5.51 26.24 -6.05
C SER A 28 -5.03 24.82 -5.79
N ILE A 29 -5.18 24.35 -4.55
CA ILE A 29 -4.84 22.98 -4.13
C ILE A 29 -5.64 21.95 -4.93
N GLU A 30 -6.92 22.20 -5.15
CA GLU A 30 -7.79 21.30 -5.92
C GLU A 30 -7.29 21.13 -7.35
N LYS A 31 -6.94 22.24 -8.04
CA LYS A 31 -6.39 22.17 -9.39
C LYS A 31 -5.04 21.48 -9.41
N TRP A 32 -4.18 21.78 -8.44
CA TRP A 32 -2.88 21.13 -8.30
C TRP A 32 -3.03 19.61 -8.11
N PHE A 33 -3.93 19.19 -7.22
CA PHE A 33 -4.18 17.78 -6.97
C PHE A 33 -4.82 17.06 -8.17
N MET A 34 -5.71 17.73 -8.89
CA MET A 34 -6.24 17.22 -10.16
C MET A 34 -5.17 17.09 -11.24
N SER A 35 -4.27 18.06 -11.36
CA SER A 35 -3.12 17.99 -12.29
C SER A 35 -2.17 16.87 -11.91
N LEU A 36 -1.88 16.66 -10.61
CA LEU A 36 -1.17 15.48 -10.13
C LEU A 36 -1.84 14.19 -10.62
N ILE A 37 -3.15 14.10 -10.52
CA ILE A 37 -3.91 12.91 -10.93
C ILE A 37 -3.95 12.70 -12.44
N GLN A 38 -3.93 13.77 -13.22
CA GLN A 38 -3.81 13.67 -14.67
C GLN A 38 -2.43 13.16 -15.08
N LEU A 39 -1.36 13.61 -14.42
CA LEU A 39 0.01 13.12 -14.65
C LEU A 39 0.13 11.64 -14.27
N ALA A 40 -0.35 11.34 -13.08
CA ALA A 40 -0.49 10.02 -12.50
C ALA A 40 -1.20 9.00 -13.41
N ASN A 41 -2.36 9.37 -13.96
CA ASN A 41 -3.17 8.49 -14.79
C ASN A 41 -2.58 8.25 -16.19
N HIS A 42 -1.52 8.96 -16.58
CA HIS A 42 -1.03 8.93 -17.95
C HIS A 42 -0.18 7.66 -18.20
N PRO A 43 -0.50 6.86 -19.24
CA PRO A 43 0.02 5.50 -19.40
C PRO A 43 1.53 5.42 -19.67
N SER A 44 2.14 6.51 -20.15
CA SER A 44 3.59 6.61 -20.38
C SER A 44 4.38 7.19 -19.21
N TYR A 45 3.73 7.48 -18.08
CA TYR A 45 4.43 7.99 -16.91
C TYR A 45 5.12 6.85 -16.18
N SER A 46 6.42 7.02 -16.08
CA SER A 46 7.42 6.09 -15.60
C SER A 46 8.28 6.87 -14.60
N THR A 47 8.91 6.18 -13.65
CA THR A 47 9.82 6.85 -12.69
C THR A 47 10.93 7.60 -13.46
N SER A 48 11.44 6.97 -14.51
CA SER A 48 12.45 7.54 -15.40
C SER A 48 11.92 8.76 -16.17
N SER A 49 10.67 8.72 -16.66
CA SER A 49 10.10 9.84 -17.42
C SER A 49 9.81 11.07 -16.55
N ILE A 50 9.47 10.89 -15.27
CA ILE A 50 9.32 11.99 -14.30
C ILE A 50 10.68 12.66 -14.04
N ASN A 51 11.72 11.88 -13.77
CA ASN A 51 13.06 12.40 -13.54
C ASN A 51 13.54 13.24 -14.73
N LEU A 52 13.38 12.71 -15.95
CA LEU A 52 13.75 13.43 -17.17
C LEU A 52 12.97 14.74 -17.36
N GLN A 53 11.69 14.79 -16.95
CA GLN A 53 10.92 16.04 -17.04
C GLN A 53 11.36 17.06 -16.01
N ILE A 54 11.67 16.63 -14.78
CA ILE A 54 12.18 17.52 -13.71
C ILE A 54 13.57 18.05 -14.07
N GLU A 55 14.44 17.20 -14.60
CA GLU A 55 15.78 17.59 -15.08
C GLU A 55 15.74 18.64 -16.20
N LYS A 56 14.66 18.68 -16.98
CA LYS A 56 14.44 19.67 -18.05
C LYS A 56 13.83 21.00 -17.57
N LEU A 57 13.43 21.11 -16.31
CA LEU A 57 12.90 22.38 -15.78
C LEU A 57 14.00 23.42 -15.71
N ASN A 58 13.67 24.68 -16.01
CA ASN A 58 14.57 25.79 -15.76
C ASN A 58 14.69 26.02 -14.24
N THR A 59 15.67 26.82 -13.81
CA THR A 59 15.93 27.05 -12.38
C THR A 59 14.74 27.66 -11.66
N THR A 60 14.04 28.60 -12.28
CA THR A 60 12.82 29.23 -11.73
C THR A 60 11.69 28.24 -11.50
N ASP A 61 11.39 27.40 -12.49
CA ASP A 61 10.34 26.37 -12.43
C ASP A 61 10.68 25.32 -11.38
N LEU A 62 11.96 24.92 -11.29
CA LEU A 62 12.45 23.94 -10.32
C LEU A 62 12.36 24.46 -8.88
N LEU A 63 12.79 25.70 -8.64
CA LEU A 63 12.66 26.34 -7.32
C LEU A 63 11.18 26.54 -6.94
N TYR A 64 10.33 26.90 -7.90
CA TYR A 64 8.88 26.99 -7.65
C TYR A 64 8.29 25.65 -7.26
N LEU A 65 8.60 24.57 -7.99
CA LEU A 65 8.17 23.21 -7.67
C LEU A 65 8.63 22.79 -6.26
N ASN A 66 9.87 23.10 -5.90
CA ASN A 66 10.41 22.81 -4.57
C ASN A 66 9.73 23.62 -3.46
N ASN A 67 9.38 24.88 -3.74
CA ASN A 67 8.68 25.74 -2.80
C ASN A 67 7.23 25.31 -2.56
N LEU A 68 6.59 24.59 -3.49
CA LEU A 68 5.28 23.99 -3.24
C LEU A 68 5.32 23.01 -2.06
N PHE A 69 6.43 22.28 -1.87
CA PHE A 69 6.57 21.32 -0.77
C PHE A 69 6.91 21.95 0.58
N VAL A 70 7.16 23.26 0.63
CA VAL A 70 7.36 24.04 1.88
C VAL A 70 6.17 24.95 2.17
N ASN A 71 5.38 25.28 1.16
CA ASN A 71 4.21 26.13 1.34
C ASN A 71 3.19 25.45 2.27
N LEU A 72 2.92 26.08 3.42
CA LEU A 72 2.05 25.53 4.46
C LEU A 72 0.71 25.01 3.93
N LYS A 73 0.09 25.71 2.97
CA LYS A 73 -1.20 25.27 2.40
C LYS A 73 -1.11 23.90 1.72
N TYR A 74 -0.02 23.64 1.00
CA TYR A 74 0.22 22.37 0.32
C TYR A 74 0.71 21.30 1.30
N VAL A 75 1.58 21.68 2.25
CA VAL A 75 2.03 20.79 3.33
C VAL A 75 0.84 20.28 4.15
N ASP A 76 -0.06 21.15 4.57
CA ASP A 76 -1.28 20.81 5.30
C ASP A 76 -2.17 19.83 4.53
N PHE A 77 -2.28 20.03 3.21
CA PHE A 77 -3.03 19.14 2.33
C PHE A 77 -2.36 17.77 2.17
N ILE A 78 -1.04 17.73 1.94
CA ILE A 78 -0.25 16.49 1.81
C ILE A 78 -0.28 15.70 3.13
N ASN A 79 -0.17 16.38 4.28
CA ASN A 79 -0.28 15.77 5.59
C ASN A 79 -1.69 15.21 5.86
N SER A 80 -2.72 15.93 5.42
CA SER A 80 -4.10 15.43 5.46
C SER A 80 -4.26 14.18 4.58
N LEU A 81 -3.68 14.15 3.37
CA LEU A 81 -3.64 12.97 2.50
C LEU A 81 -2.95 11.79 3.19
N TYR A 82 -1.82 12.01 3.85
CA TYR A 82 -1.11 10.99 4.62
C TYR A 82 -1.98 10.42 5.76
N PHE A 83 -2.65 11.30 6.50
CA PHE A 83 -3.57 10.88 7.55
C PHE A 83 -4.70 10.01 6.98
N PHE A 84 -5.35 10.44 5.90
CA PHE A 84 -6.43 9.65 5.31
C PHE A 84 -5.94 8.35 4.65
N LYS A 85 -4.70 8.30 4.15
CA LYS A 85 -4.04 7.06 3.72
C LYS A 85 -3.95 6.06 4.88
N THR A 86 -3.53 6.51 6.07
CA THR A 86 -3.37 5.63 7.24
C THR A 86 -4.70 5.28 7.91
N LYS A 87 -5.66 6.21 7.89
CA LYS A 87 -6.99 6.07 8.51
C LYS A 87 -8.11 6.41 7.51
N PRO A 88 -8.36 5.58 6.49
CA PRO A 88 -9.31 5.86 5.41
C PRO A 88 -10.77 5.96 5.86
N HIS A 89 -11.11 5.42 7.03
CA HIS A 89 -12.46 5.51 7.59
C HIS A 89 -12.90 6.95 7.89
N PHE A 90 -11.97 7.88 8.15
CA PHE A 90 -12.30 9.29 8.32
C PHE A 90 -12.74 9.99 7.03
N LEU A 91 -12.47 9.40 5.84
CA LEU A 91 -13.00 9.93 4.57
C LEU A 91 -14.45 9.51 4.33
N CYS A 92 -14.90 8.40 4.88
CA CYS A 92 -16.25 7.86 4.67
C CYS A 92 -17.25 8.46 5.68
N VAL A 93 -18.30 9.15 5.21
CA VAL A 93 -19.34 9.74 6.11
C VAL A 93 -20.31 8.63 6.55
N ASN A 94 -20.52 7.64 5.67
CA ASN A 94 -21.44 6.53 5.85
C ASN A 94 -20.64 5.22 5.99
N ASN A 95 -21.29 4.15 6.48
CA ASN A 95 -20.72 2.80 6.63
C ASN A 95 -20.11 2.27 5.31
N CYS A 96 -18.87 2.63 5.01
CA CYS A 96 -18.12 2.10 3.88
C CYS A 96 -17.85 0.61 4.07
N SER A 97 -17.94 -0.14 2.98
CA SER A 97 -17.52 -1.55 3.00
C SER A 97 -16.00 -1.64 3.19
N VAL A 98 -15.49 -2.80 3.65
CA VAL A 98 -14.03 -3.00 3.81
C VAL A 98 -13.34 -2.87 2.46
N GLU A 99 -13.97 -3.38 1.41
CA GLU A 99 -13.47 -3.34 0.03
C GLU A 99 -13.33 -1.89 -0.45
N GLN A 100 -14.31 -1.04 -0.14
CA GLN A 100 -14.24 0.39 -0.44
C GLN A 100 -13.11 1.08 0.34
N LEU A 101 -12.97 0.80 1.64
CA LEU A 101 -11.89 1.34 2.46
C LEU A 101 -10.51 0.90 1.97
N LEU A 102 -10.36 -0.36 1.56
CA LEU A 102 -9.13 -0.89 0.97
C LEU A 102 -8.83 -0.24 -0.37
N ALA A 103 -9.85 -0.06 -1.23
CA ALA A 103 -9.69 0.62 -2.51
C ALA A 103 -9.25 2.08 -2.31
N ILE A 104 -9.89 2.82 -1.40
CA ILE A 104 -9.51 4.19 -1.03
C ILE A 104 -8.08 4.22 -0.48
N LYS A 105 -7.75 3.35 0.48
CA LYS A 105 -6.38 3.25 1.03
C LYS A 105 -5.36 3.03 -0.07
N ASN A 106 -5.60 2.08 -0.96
CA ASN A 106 -4.67 1.76 -2.04
C ASN A 106 -4.49 2.93 -3.00
N LYS A 107 -5.58 3.60 -3.39
CA LYS A 107 -5.51 4.80 -4.25
C LYS A 107 -4.69 5.91 -3.57
N LEU A 108 -4.97 6.21 -2.31
CA LEU A 108 -4.24 7.23 -1.53
C LEU A 108 -2.77 6.86 -1.31
N SER A 109 -2.47 5.60 -1.03
CA SER A 109 -1.09 5.11 -0.91
C SER A 109 -0.32 5.32 -2.20
N CYS A 110 -0.90 4.97 -3.35
CA CYS A 110 -0.26 5.18 -4.65
C CYS A 110 -0.03 6.67 -4.94
N LEU A 111 -1.03 7.51 -4.67
CA LEU A 111 -0.92 8.96 -4.84
C LEU A 111 0.16 9.55 -3.96
N TYR A 112 0.22 9.14 -2.70
CA TYR A 112 1.22 9.65 -1.77
C TYR A 112 2.64 9.24 -2.21
N ILE A 113 2.83 7.99 -2.65
CA ILE A 113 4.11 7.52 -3.23
C ILE A 113 4.50 8.37 -4.46
N PHE A 114 3.53 8.74 -5.28
CA PHE A 114 3.78 9.59 -6.45
C PHE A 114 4.22 11.00 -6.05
N ILE A 115 3.61 11.57 -5.02
CA ILE A 115 4.00 12.88 -4.45
C ILE A 115 5.43 12.80 -3.88
N GLU A 116 5.74 11.77 -3.09
CA GLU A 116 7.10 11.53 -2.57
C GLU A 116 8.12 11.39 -3.70
N LEU A 117 7.76 10.71 -4.80
CA LEU A 117 8.64 10.57 -5.95
C LEU A 117 8.96 11.92 -6.58
N ILE A 118 7.95 12.76 -6.82
CA ILE A 118 8.15 14.09 -7.38
C ILE A 118 9.04 14.94 -6.47
N GLN A 119 8.78 14.94 -5.16
CA GLN A 119 9.58 15.69 -4.19
C GLN A 119 11.04 15.21 -4.18
N LYS A 120 11.27 13.90 -4.04
CA LYS A 120 12.62 13.32 -4.04
C LYS A 120 13.39 13.60 -5.33
N SER A 121 12.72 13.50 -6.47
CA SER A 121 13.34 13.80 -7.77
C SER A 121 13.63 15.29 -7.92
N THR A 122 12.78 16.17 -7.40
CA THR A 122 13.00 17.63 -7.36
C THR A 122 14.21 17.97 -6.50
N SER A 123 14.25 17.46 -5.26
CA SER A 123 15.38 17.60 -4.33
C SER A 123 16.69 17.16 -4.97
N LYS A 124 16.71 15.97 -5.58
CA LYS A 124 17.91 15.44 -6.25
C LYS A 124 18.44 16.40 -7.33
N VAL A 125 17.57 16.94 -8.18
CA VAL A 125 17.97 17.87 -9.25
C VAL A 125 18.44 19.21 -8.67
N ILE A 126 17.84 19.68 -7.58
CA ILE A 126 18.28 20.89 -6.86
C ILE A 126 19.69 20.72 -6.32
N THR A 127 19.96 19.62 -5.61
CA THR A 127 21.30 19.33 -5.09
C THR A 127 22.32 19.19 -6.20
N GLN A 128 21.98 18.51 -7.30
CA GLN A 128 22.86 18.36 -8.47
C GLN A 128 23.21 19.69 -9.14
N ARG A 129 22.31 20.68 -9.07
CA ARG A 129 22.55 22.04 -9.59
C ARG A 129 23.21 22.98 -8.57
N GLY A 130 23.59 22.48 -7.40
CA GLY A 130 24.21 23.29 -6.34
C GLY A 130 23.25 24.31 -5.71
N LEU A 131 21.94 24.10 -5.83
CA LEU A 131 20.92 24.94 -5.23
C LEU A 131 20.61 24.48 -3.80
N VAL A 132 20.12 25.40 -2.97
CA VAL A 132 19.75 25.10 -1.57
C VAL A 132 18.48 24.24 -1.56
N GLU A 133 18.58 23.07 -0.91
CA GLU A 133 17.43 22.20 -0.69
C GLU A 133 16.54 22.76 0.42
N ASN A 134 15.24 22.58 0.26
CA ASN A 134 14.27 22.96 1.27
C ASN A 134 14.18 21.88 2.37
N GLN A 135 13.71 22.27 3.54
CA GLN A 135 13.39 21.31 4.59
C GLN A 135 12.27 20.36 4.14
N ASP A 136 12.43 19.08 4.44
CA ASP A 136 11.41 18.06 4.15
C ASP A 136 10.31 18.08 5.22
N TYR A 137 9.08 18.32 4.78
CA TYR A 137 7.89 18.32 5.62
C TYR A 137 7.00 17.09 5.38
N LEU A 138 7.38 16.18 4.48
CA LEU A 138 6.58 14.99 4.16
C LEU A 138 6.79 13.91 5.22
N PHE A 139 5.71 13.22 5.57
CA PHE A 139 5.81 11.98 6.33
C PHE A 139 6.29 10.85 5.42
N HIS A 140 7.38 10.19 5.79
CA HIS A 140 7.84 8.98 5.12
C HIS A 140 7.45 7.73 5.91
N GLY A 141 6.77 6.80 5.25
CA GLY A 141 6.39 5.52 5.84
C GLY A 141 4.92 5.17 5.66
N GLU A 142 4.49 4.10 6.32
CA GLU A 142 3.15 3.53 6.15
C GLU A 142 2.19 3.79 7.33
N GLU A 143 2.70 4.29 8.47
CA GLU A 143 1.94 4.47 9.70
C GLU A 143 2.40 5.71 10.48
N ILE A 144 1.45 6.42 11.09
CA ILE A 144 1.73 7.48 12.07
C ILE A 144 2.05 6.78 13.40
N GLN A 145 3.18 7.13 14.02
CA GLN A 145 3.56 6.53 15.31
C GLN A 145 2.63 7.00 16.43
N ASP A 146 2.46 6.14 17.44
CA ASP A 146 1.65 6.48 18.61
C ASP A 146 2.20 7.71 19.35
N GLY A 147 1.29 8.58 19.80
CA GLY A 147 1.63 9.84 20.47
C GLY A 147 1.93 10.99 19.51
N ILE A 148 1.93 10.75 18.19
CA ILE A 148 2.02 11.79 17.17
C ILE A 148 0.62 12.09 16.64
N GLU A 149 0.21 13.35 16.77
CA GLU A 149 -1.01 13.87 16.18
C GLU A 149 -0.67 14.71 14.95
N VAL A 150 -1.37 14.44 13.85
CA VAL A 150 -1.26 15.22 12.62
C VAL A 150 -2.42 16.20 12.61
N SER A 151 -2.13 17.49 12.51
CA SER A 151 -3.14 18.53 12.31
C SER A 151 -3.85 18.31 10.97
N ILE A 152 -5.11 17.88 11.02
CA ILE A 152 -5.91 17.58 9.83
C ILE A 152 -6.94 18.67 9.57
N PHE A 153 -7.09 19.01 8.30
CA PHE A 153 -8.13 19.92 7.84
C PHE A 153 -9.23 19.12 7.15
N LEU A 154 -10.32 18.89 7.87
CA LEU A 154 -11.48 18.17 7.34
C LEU A 154 -12.11 18.85 6.11
N SER A 155 -11.84 20.14 5.89
CA SER A 155 -12.24 20.87 4.70
C SER A 155 -11.69 20.26 3.40
N TYR A 156 -10.55 19.56 3.44
CA TYR A 156 -9.99 18.90 2.26
C TYR A 156 -10.65 17.58 1.90
N ARG A 157 -11.54 17.06 2.75
CA ARG A 157 -12.22 15.78 2.54
C ARG A 157 -12.99 15.73 1.23
N SER A 158 -13.78 16.76 0.92
CA SER A 158 -14.59 16.82 -0.30
C SER A 158 -13.71 16.83 -1.56
N VAL A 159 -12.62 17.59 -1.52
CA VAL A 159 -11.61 17.65 -2.59
C VAL A 159 -10.95 16.30 -2.78
N ILE A 160 -10.54 15.62 -1.70
CA ILE A 160 -9.91 14.30 -1.83
C ILE A 160 -10.88 13.29 -2.45
N LEU A 161 -12.13 13.26 -2.00
CA LEU A 161 -13.15 12.34 -2.52
C LEU A 161 -13.48 12.60 -3.99
N SER A 162 -13.79 13.85 -4.36
CA SER A 162 -14.17 14.21 -5.74
C SER A 162 -13.07 13.86 -6.75
N VAL A 163 -11.82 13.91 -6.29
CA VAL A 163 -10.65 13.68 -7.11
C VAL A 163 -10.29 12.19 -7.17
N LEU A 164 -10.53 11.41 -6.11
CA LEU A 164 -10.36 9.94 -6.10
C LEU A 164 -11.31 9.20 -7.07
N ASP A 165 -12.46 9.78 -7.39
CA ASP A 165 -13.40 9.25 -8.39
C ASP A 165 -12.84 9.34 -9.82
N ASN A 166 -12.02 10.37 -10.08
CA ASN A 166 -11.34 10.57 -11.36
C ASN A 166 -10.04 9.79 -11.48
N TYR A 167 -9.64 9.09 -10.43
CA TYR A 167 -8.42 8.30 -10.38
C TYR A 167 -8.60 6.93 -11.04
N LYS A 168 -7.99 6.74 -12.21
CA LYS A 168 -8.10 5.53 -13.04
C LYS A 168 -6.80 4.71 -13.11
N TRP A 169 -5.78 5.12 -12.35
CA TRP A 169 -4.37 4.73 -12.51
C TRP A 169 -4.14 3.31 -13.05
N TYR A 170 -3.47 3.22 -14.20
CA TYR A 170 -3.30 1.99 -14.98
C TYR A 170 -1.96 1.23 -14.78
N THR A 171 -1.00 1.76 -14.02
CA THR A 171 0.35 1.17 -13.92
C THR A 171 1.01 1.42 -12.57
N PRO A 172 1.06 0.47 -11.61
CA PRO A 172 1.70 0.77 -10.32
C PRO A 172 3.12 1.28 -10.56
N ILE A 173 3.49 2.46 -10.02
CA ILE A 173 4.85 3.05 -10.07
C ILE A 173 5.95 2.05 -9.63
N VAL A 174 5.52 0.96 -9.02
CA VAL A 174 6.28 -0.23 -8.62
C VAL A 174 6.62 -1.16 -9.81
N SER A 175 6.16 -0.93 -11.04
CA SER A 175 6.31 -1.86 -12.18
C SER A 175 7.57 -1.69 -13.03
N GLU A 176 8.41 -0.70 -12.75
CA GLU A 176 9.63 -0.46 -13.54
C GLU A 176 10.85 -1.28 -13.11
N ILE A 177 10.73 -2.02 -12.01
CA ILE A 177 11.66 -3.10 -11.69
C ILE A 177 10.88 -4.38 -11.98
N ALA A 178 11.54 -5.39 -12.59
CA ALA A 178 10.92 -6.69 -12.86
C ALA A 178 9.97 -7.07 -11.72
N PRO A 179 8.72 -7.50 -11.98
CA PRO A 179 7.66 -7.59 -10.96
C PRO A 179 8.03 -8.45 -9.74
N SER A 180 9.08 -9.25 -9.83
CA SER A 180 9.70 -9.98 -8.74
C SER A 180 10.55 -9.12 -7.80
N GLU A 181 11.36 -8.20 -8.31
CA GLU A 181 12.31 -7.41 -7.52
C GLU A 181 11.65 -6.22 -6.84
N SER A 182 10.67 -5.55 -7.48
CA SER A 182 9.89 -4.51 -6.83
C SER A 182 9.02 -5.04 -5.69
N ALA A 183 8.40 -6.22 -5.87
CA ALA A 183 7.60 -6.86 -4.83
C ALA A 183 8.47 -7.32 -3.64
N VAL A 184 9.70 -7.77 -3.91
CA VAL A 184 10.67 -8.12 -2.87
C VAL A 184 11.19 -6.90 -2.13
N ASN A 185 11.38 -5.77 -2.82
CA ASN A 185 11.73 -4.52 -2.16
C ASN A 185 10.65 -4.08 -1.16
N GLN A 186 9.37 -4.36 -1.43
CA GLN A 186 8.31 -4.15 -0.43
C GLN A 186 8.50 -5.08 0.80
N LEU A 187 8.88 -6.35 0.61
CA LEU A 187 9.22 -7.23 1.75
C LEU A 187 10.40 -6.72 2.56
N LEU A 188 11.44 -6.21 1.90
CA LEU A 188 12.60 -5.63 2.60
C LEU A 188 12.20 -4.38 3.37
N LYS A 189 11.28 -3.56 2.84
CA LYS A 189 10.72 -2.38 3.52
C LYS A 189 10.05 -2.67 4.84
N VAL A 190 9.54 -3.90 5.06
CA VAL A 190 9.06 -4.35 6.39
C VAL A 190 10.12 -4.18 7.48
N TYR A 191 11.38 -4.25 7.10
CA TYR A 191 12.53 -4.24 7.99
C TYR A 191 13.35 -2.95 7.89
N THR A 192 12.96 -2.00 7.04
CA THR A 192 13.69 -0.73 6.92
C THR A 192 13.45 0.11 8.17
N PHE A 193 14.53 0.52 8.81
CA PHE A 193 14.56 1.10 10.15
C PHE A 193 14.12 0.11 11.23
N TRP A 194 12.82 -0.13 11.43
CA TRP A 194 12.29 -1.05 12.44
C TRP A 194 11.23 -1.99 11.85
N PHE A 195 11.08 -3.18 12.44
CA PHE A 195 10.11 -4.17 12.02
C PHE A 195 8.66 -3.66 12.08
N ASN A 196 7.95 -3.67 10.95
CA ASN A 196 6.53 -3.33 10.85
C ASN A 196 5.65 -4.59 10.59
N PRO A 197 5.00 -5.16 11.62
CA PRO A 197 4.18 -6.35 11.47
C PRO A 197 2.89 -6.12 10.66
N SER A 198 2.27 -4.94 10.74
CA SER A 198 1.07 -4.60 9.96
C SER A 198 1.37 -4.62 8.47
N TYR A 199 2.49 -4.01 8.09
CA TYR A 199 2.94 -3.94 6.71
C TYR A 199 3.35 -5.32 6.17
N LEU A 200 3.99 -6.16 7.01
CA LEU A 200 4.26 -7.55 6.67
C LEU A 200 2.98 -8.32 6.32
N VAL A 201 1.90 -8.14 7.11
CA VAL A 201 0.60 -8.76 6.85
C VAL A 201 0.04 -8.29 5.50
N ASP A 202 0.00 -6.97 5.27
CA ASP A 202 -0.53 -6.38 4.03
C ASP A 202 0.19 -6.94 2.80
N ILE A 203 1.54 -6.97 2.83
CA ILE A 203 2.36 -7.51 1.76
C ILE A 203 2.14 -9.02 1.57
N ALA A 204 2.04 -9.77 2.66
CA ALA A 204 1.81 -11.21 2.58
C ALA A 204 0.46 -11.53 1.91
N ILE A 205 -0.59 -10.79 2.25
CA ILE A 205 -1.90 -10.89 1.59
C ILE A 205 -1.80 -10.48 0.12
N PHE A 206 -1.07 -9.41 -0.20
CA PHE A 206 -0.83 -9.01 -1.59
C PHE A 206 -0.18 -10.12 -2.42
N PHE A 207 0.87 -10.79 -1.91
CA PHE A 207 1.46 -11.94 -2.59
C PHE A 207 0.48 -13.09 -2.77
N ARG A 208 -0.40 -13.32 -1.78
CA ARG A 208 -1.44 -14.33 -1.90
C ARG A 208 -2.42 -14.00 -3.03
N GLN A 209 -2.87 -12.76 -3.13
CA GLN A 209 -3.75 -12.31 -4.21
C GLN A 209 -3.06 -12.46 -5.58
N LYS A 210 -1.80 -12.00 -5.70
CA LYS A 210 -1.04 -12.17 -6.94
C LYS A 210 -0.81 -13.63 -7.31
N SER A 211 -0.63 -14.52 -6.34
CA SER A 211 -0.55 -15.96 -6.62
C SER A 211 -1.83 -16.51 -7.27
N PHE A 212 -3.00 -16.05 -6.81
CA PHE A 212 -4.29 -16.43 -7.39
C PHE A 212 -4.47 -15.90 -8.80
N GLU A 213 -4.15 -14.63 -9.05
CA GLU A 213 -4.20 -14.02 -10.39
C GLU A 213 -3.31 -14.80 -11.38
N ASN A 214 -2.15 -15.26 -10.92
CA ASN A 214 -1.21 -16.05 -11.73
C ASN A 214 -1.57 -17.54 -11.78
N LYS A 215 -2.70 -17.97 -11.18
CA LYS A 215 -3.13 -19.38 -11.09
C LYS A 215 -2.06 -20.31 -10.50
N LEU A 216 -1.23 -19.79 -9.59
CA LEU A 216 -0.17 -20.53 -8.91
C LEU A 216 -0.49 -20.66 -7.43
N ASN A 217 -0.09 -21.79 -6.84
CA ASN A 217 0.02 -21.86 -5.39
C ASN A 217 1.05 -20.80 -4.92
N LEU A 218 0.74 -20.10 -3.82
CA LEU A 218 1.62 -19.11 -3.20
C LEU A 218 3.07 -19.58 -3.09
N SER A 219 3.33 -20.81 -2.64
CA SER A 219 4.70 -21.32 -2.52
C SER A 219 5.45 -21.34 -3.87
N ASN A 220 4.77 -21.76 -4.94
CA ASN A 220 5.35 -21.80 -6.29
C ASN A 220 5.53 -20.39 -6.87
N TYR A 221 4.56 -19.51 -6.62
CA TYR A 221 4.64 -18.11 -7.01
C TYR A 221 5.86 -17.42 -6.35
N MET A 222 6.01 -17.58 -5.03
CA MET A 222 7.16 -17.04 -4.31
C MET A 222 8.48 -17.68 -4.74
N LEU A 223 8.50 -18.98 -5.02
CA LEU A 223 9.71 -19.62 -5.56
C LEU A 223 10.12 -19.06 -6.92
N LYS A 224 9.17 -18.74 -7.80
CA LYS A 224 9.45 -18.11 -9.09
C LYS A 224 10.07 -16.72 -8.88
N ILE A 225 9.54 -15.94 -7.95
CA ILE A 225 10.10 -14.64 -7.55
C ILE A 225 11.52 -14.79 -6.99
N PHE A 226 11.71 -15.68 -6.01
CA PHE A 226 13.01 -15.82 -5.37
C PHE A 226 14.08 -16.40 -6.28
N LYS A 227 13.71 -17.22 -7.26
CA LYS A 227 14.63 -17.71 -8.30
C LYS A 227 15.27 -16.58 -9.10
N SER A 228 14.55 -15.50 -9.38
CA SER A 228 15.08 -14.37 -10.16
C SER A 228 15.95 -13.41 -9.33
N LEU A 229 16.04 -13.59 -8.01
CA LEU A 229 16.87 -12.74 -7.16
C LEU A 229 18.30 -13.28 -7.03
N SER A 230 19.22 -12.42 -6.62
CA SER A 230 20.55 -12.84 -6.20
C SER A 230 20.50 -13.70 -4.94
N THR A 231 21.54 -14.51 -4.76
CA THR A 231 21.74 -15.32 -3.54
C THR A 231 21.80 -14.44 -2.29
N THR A 232 22.47 -13.28 -2.37
CA THR A 232 22.63 -12.33 -1.27
C THR A 232 21.30 -11.73 -0.83
N THR A 233 20.41 -11.35 -1.76
CA THR A 233 19.07 -10.84 -1.42
C THR A 233 18.23 -11.90 -0.71
N CYS A 234 18.28 -13.16 -1.15
CA CYS A 234 17.58 -14.25 -0.47
C CYS A 234 18.15 -14.57 0.92
N LEU A 235 19.47 -14.49 1.10
CA LEU A 235 20.11 -14.62 2.41
C LEU A 235 19.68 -13.50 3.36
N SER A 236 19.63 -12.26 2.86
CA SER A 236 19.14 -11.10 3.62
C SER A 236 17.70 -11.31 4.08
N LEU A 237 16.80 -11.67 3.16
CA LEU A 237 15.41 -12.00 3.50
C LEU A 237 15.30 -13.13 4.53
N TYR A 238 16.09 -14.20 4.39
CA TYR A 238 16.14 -15.27 5.38
C TYR A 238 16.56 -14.74 6.76
N GLY A 239 17.61 -13.91 6.83
CA GLY A 239 18.07 -13.27 8.06
C GLY A 239 17.00 -12.39 8.70
N HIS A 240 16.31 -11.56 7.91
CA HIS A 240 15.18 -10.74 8.37
C HIS A 240 14.02 -11.59 8.89
N PHE A 241 13.67 -12.68 8.22
CA PHE A 241 12.64 -13.61 8.70
C PHE A 241 13.06 -14.39 9.95
N ALA A 242 14.35 -14.66 10.12
CA ALA A 242 14.92 -15.31 11.30
C ALA A 242 15.08 -14.36 12.50
N ASN A 243 14.92 -13.05 12.30
CA ASN A 243 15.03 -12.05 13.35
C ASN A 243 14.01 -12.29 14.48
N ASN A 244 14.42 -11.99 15.72
CA ASN A 244 13.59 -12.07 16.92
C ASN A 244 12.25 -11.33 16.79
N HIS A 245 12.18 -10.20 16.10
CA HIS A 245 10.93 -9.45 15.92
C HIS A 245 9.90 -10.25 15.11
N THR A 246 10.29 -10.79 13.95
CA THR A 246 9.45 -11.65 13.11
C THR A 246 9.05 -12.93 13.85
N VAL A 247 10.01 -13.55 14.53
CA VAL A 247 9.77 -14.78 15.31
C VAL A 247 8.77 -14.54 16.43
N LYS A 248 8.88 -13.43 17.17
CA LYS A 248 7.92 -13.03 18.22
C LYS A 248 6.53 -12.81 17.64
N PHE A 249 6.42 -12.10 16.50
CA PHE A 249 5.13 -11.87 15.85
C PHE A 249 4.47 -13.18 15.38
N LEU A 250 5.22 -14.10 14.76
CA LEU A 250 4.70 -15.41 14.35
C LEU A 250 4.30 -16.29 15.52
N ARG A 251 5.06 -16.26 16.63
CA ARG A 251 4.66 -16.93 17.87
C ARG A 251 3.35 -16.38 18.41
N LEU A 252 3.17 -15.06 18.34
CA LEU A 252 1.91 -14.43 18.73
C LEU A 252 0.76 -14.89 17.84
N LEU A 253 0.86 -14.77 16.51
CA LEU A 253 -0.18 -15.27 15.60
C LEU A 253 -0.51 -16.75 15.86
N LYS A 254 0.53 -17.56 16.08
CA LYS A 254 0.40 -19.00 16.39
C LYS A 254 -0.31 -19.25 17.72
N ALA A 255 0.03 -18.50 18.76
CA ALA A 255 -0.63 -18.59 20.06
C ALA A 255 -2.11 -18.18 19.97
N THR A 256 -2.40 -17.10 19.24
CA THR A 256 -3.77 -16.60 19.01
C THR A 256 -4.65 -17.65 18.36
N TYR A 257 -4.22 -18.29 17.27
CA TYR A 257 -5.11 -19.26 16.60
C TYR A 257 -5.15 -20.64 17.28
N LEU A 258 -4.14 -21.02 18.06
CA LEU A 258 -4.13 -22.28 18.82
C LEU A 258 -4.95 -22.21 20.11
N SER A 259 -5.52 -21.04 20.46
CA SER A 259 -6.33 -20.83 21.66
C SER A 259 -5.63 -21.24 22.97
N ARG A 260 -4.29 -21.31 22.97
CA ARG A 260 -3.50 -21.77 24.14
C ARG A 260 -3.29 -20.69 25.19
N ASN A 261 -3.55 -19.44 24.83
CA ASN A 261 -3.61 -18.32 25.75
C ASN A 261 -4.94 -17.62 25.47
N ASN A 262 -5.81 -17.53 26.48
CA ASN A 262 -6.75 -16.41 26.56
C ASN A 262 -5.88 -15.15 26.59
N LEU A 263 -5.48 -14.64 25.43
CA LEU A 263 -4.76 -13.38 25.35
C LEU A 263 -5.72 -12.36 25.99
N PRO A 264 -5.40 -11.81 27.16
CA PRO A 264 -6.35 -11.05 27.96
C PRO A 264 -6.87 -9.81 27.22
N PHE A 265 -6.14 -9.37 26.20
CA PHE A 265 -6.47 -8.21 25.39
C PHE A 265 -7.40 -8.49 24.19
N LEU A 266 -7.74 -9.76 23.86
CA LEU A 266 -8.58 -9.99 22.67
C LEU A 266 -9.37 -11.32 22.67
N PRO A 267 -10.63 -11.35 23.15
CA PRO A 267 -11.53 -12.48 22.93
C PRO A 267 -11.85 -12.59 21.43
N CYS A 268 -11.24 -13.56 20.75
CA CYS A 268 -11.45 -13.79 19.32
C CYS A 268 -12.58 -14.80 19.06
N SER A 269 -13.47 -14.50 18.12
CA SER A 269 -14.44 -15.46 17.59
C SER A 269 -13.76 -16.57 16.76
N LYS A 270 -14.47 -17.68 16.52
CA LYS A 270 -13.96 -18.78 15.66
C LYS A 270 -13.56 -18.31 14.26
N ILE A 271 -14.25 -17.30 13.72
CA ILE A 271 -13.97 -16.75 12.39
C ILE A 271 -12.71 -15.89 12.41
N GLN A 272 -12.55 -15.06 13.44
CA GLN A 272 -11.35 -14.27 13.69
C GLN A 272 -10.11 -15.17 13.87
N ILE A 273 -10.25 -16.26 14.62
CA ILE A 273 -9.21 -17.29 14.76
C ILE A 273 -8.81 -17.89 13.40
N LYS A 274 -9.78 -18.19 12.53
CA LYS A 274 -9.49 -18.68 11.16
C LYS A 274 -8.74 -17.64 10.32
N ALA A 275 -9.08 -16.36 10.43
CA ALA A 275 -8.38 -15.29 9.72
C ALA A 275 -6.92 -15.18 10.16
N VAL A 276 -6.67 -15.17 11.47
CA VAL A 276 -5.30 -15.17 12.04
C VAL A 276 -4.52 -16.42 11.61
N LYS A 277 -5.15 -17.60 11.67
CA LYS A 277 -4.56 -18.85 11.16
C LYS A 277 -4.18 -18.73 9.69
N HIS A 278 -5.05 -18.15 8.87
CA HIS A 278 -4.81 -18.00 7.43
C HIS A 278 -3.60 -17.11 7.15
N VAL A 279 -3.53 -15.93 7.78
CA VAL A 279 -2.41 -15.00 7.65
C VAL A 279 -1.10 -15.65 8.11
N PHE A 280 -1.11 -16.36 9.23
CA PHE A 280 0.05 -17.12 9.71
C PHE A 280 0.58 -18.09 8.65
N PHE A 281 -0.29 -18.87 8.02
CA PHE A 281 0.12 -19.82 6.98
C PHE A 281 0.68 -19.14 5.74
N ILE A 282 0.10 -18.00 5.32
CA ILE A 282 0.61 -17.23 4.18
C ILE A 282 2.03 -16.75 4.44
N ILE A 283 2.27 -16.08 5.59
CA ILE A 283 3.60 -15.59 5.96
C ILE A 283 4.58 -16.77 6.05
N ASN A 284 4.18 -17.87 6.70
CA ASN A 284 5.01 -19.06 6.79
C ASN A 284 5.36 -19.64 5.39
N SER A 285 4.40 -19.73 4.47
CA SER A 285 4.65 -20.19 3.10
C SER A 285 5.69 -19.33 2.38
N ILE A 286 5.62 -18.00 2.53
CA ILE A 286 6.62 -17.07 1.99
C ILE A 286 8.00 -17.38 2.58
N MET A 287 8.08 -17.52 3.91
CA MET A 287 9.34 -17.81 4.61
C MET A 287 9.95 -19.15 4.20
N GLN A 288 9.15 -20.20 4.05
CA GLN A 288 9.64 -21.51 3.58
C GLN A 288 10.05 -21.47 2.11
N ALA A 289 9.37 -20.68 1.27
CA ALA A 289 9.78 -20.52 -0.12
C ALA A 289 11.17 -19.89 -0.25
N VAL A 290 11.55 -18.92 0.61
CA VAL A 290 12.93 -18.38 0.64
C VAL A 290 13.93 -19.49 0.97
N ARG A 291 13.63 -20.33 1.98
CA ARG A 291 14.50 -21.43 2.37
C ARG A 291 14.67 -22.45 1.26
N THR A 292 13.58 -22.84 0.61
CA THR A 292 13.61 -23.76 -0.54
C THR A 292 14.41 -23.16 -1.70
N ALA A 293 14.31 -21.84 -1.95
CA ALA A 293 15.14 -21.17 -2.94
C ALA A 293 16.64 -21.21 -2.59
N LEU A 294 17.00 -21.02 -1.31
CA LEU A 294 18.38 -21.11 -0.83
C LEU A 294 18.92 -22.56 -0.89
N ILE A 295 18.12 -23.56 -0.52
CA ILE A 295 18.49 -24.98 -0.61
C ILE A 295 18.79 -25.36 -2.07
N LYS A 296 17.98 -24.87 -3.02
CA LYS A 296 18.23 -25.07 -4.46
C LYS A 296 19.51 -24.40 -4.97
N ARG A 297 20.08 -23.47 -4.20
CA ARG A 297 21.39 -22.85 -4.43
C ARG A 297 22.50 -23.48 -3.60
N HIS A 298 22.26 -24.70 -3.09
CA HIS A 298 23.19 -25.45 -2.24
C HIS A 298 23.53 -24.77 -0.90
N ILE A 299 22.68 -23.86 -0.42
CA ILE A 299 22.85 -23.21 0.89
C ILE A 299 21.97 -23.91 1.93
N LYS A 300 22.63 -24.45 2.97
CA LYS A 300 21.94 -25.04 4.12
C LYS A 300 21.42 -23.93 5.05
N THR A 301 20.14 -24.02 5.43
CA THR A 301 19.50 -23.06 6.35
C THR A 301 18.83 -23.77 7.52
N GLN A 302 18.89 -23.19 8.72
CA GLN A 302 18.16 -23.70 9.89
C GLN A 302 16.66 -23.44 9.77
N ASN A 303 15.86 -24.26 10.46
CA ASN A 303 14.43 -24.01 10.63
C ASN A 303 14.20 -22.74 11.46
N TYR A 304 13.23 -21.91 11.06
CA TYR A 304 12.84 -20.74 11.83
C TYR A 304 12.33 -21.13 13.22
N ARG A 305 12.74 -20.39 14.25
CA ARG A 305 12.57 -20.73 15.67
C ARG A 305 11.18 -20.41 16.25
N TYR A 306 10.20 -20.02 15.41
CA TYR A 306 8.82 -19.73 15.86
C TYR A 306 8.03 -21.00 16.24
N MET A 307 8.55 -22.19 15.89
CA MET A 307 7.87 -23.46 16.18
C MET A 307 7.80 -23.80 17.68
N ARG A 308 8.80 -23.37 18.46
CA ARG A 308 8.87 -23.55 19.92
C ARG A 308 8.02 -22.45 20.58
N ILE A 309 6.85 -22.83 21.11
CA ILE A 309 6.03 -21.96 21.96
C ILE A 309 6.35 -22.32 23.40
N SER A 310 7.04 -21.44 24.13
CA SER A 310 6.98 -21.47 25.59
C SER A 310 5.72 -20.69 26.02
N PRO A 311 4.89 -21.21 26.94
CA PRO A 311 3.64 -20.56 27.34
C PRO A 311 3.84 -19.22 28.07
N LYS A 312 5.05 -18.95 28.59
CA LYS A 312 5.33 -17.81 29.48
C LYS A 312 5.76 -16.51 28.79
N GLU A 313 6.02 -16.48 27.49
CA GLU A 313 6.69 -15.31 26.86
C GLU A 313 6.12 -14.91 25.51
N VAL A 314 4.81 -14.66 25.45
CA VAL A 314 4.26 -13.87 24.35
C VAL A 314 3.89 -12.48 24.88
N LEU A 315 4.90 -11.75 25.34
CA LEU A 315 4.77 -10.29 25.53
C LEU A 315 4.53 -9.69 24.15
N SER A 316 3.28 -9.31 23.90
CA SER A 316 2.86 -8.69 22.66
C SER A 316 3.20 -7.20 22.72
N GLY A 317 4.26 -6.79 22.04
CA GLY A 317 4.50 -5.38 21.79
C GLY A 317 3.30 -4.75 21.06
N LYS A 318 2.98 -3.49 21.35
CA LYS A 318 1.79 -2.79 20.84
C LYS A 318 1.58 -2.91 19.34
N ARG A 319 2.65 -2.82 18.54
CA ARG A 319 2.60 -3.00 17.07
C ARG A 319 2.14 -4.40 16.64
N ASN A 320 2.54 -5.43 17.37
CA ASN A 320 2.08 -6.78 17.10
C ASN A 320 0.57 -6.92 17.42
N CYS A 321 0.08 -6.25 18.46
CA CYS A 321 -1.35 -6.17 18.77
C CYS A 321 -2.11 -5.43 17.66
N GLN A 322 -1.61 -4.26 17.23
CA GLN A 322 -2.19 -3.48 16.12
C GLN A 322 -2.25 -4.30 14.83
N ALA A 323 -1.20 -5.08 14.52
CA ALA A 323 -1.21 -5.98 13.37
C ALA A 323 -2.28 -7.08 13.50
N ILE A 324 -2.56 -7.58 14.71
CA ILE A 324 -3.67 -8.53 14.93
C ILE A 324 -5.01 -7.83 14.76
N GLU A 325 -5.24 -6.69 15.40
CA GLU A 325 -6.46 -5.90 15.21
C GLU A 325 -6.70 -5.62 13.72
N ARG A 326 -5.64 -5.31 12.99
CA ARG A 326 -5.67 -5.13 11.54
C ARG A 326 -6.13 -6.40 10.82
N ILE A 327 -5.60 -7.57 11.18
CA ILE A 327 -6.07 -8.86 10.63
C ILE A 327 -7.56 -9.06 10.90
N LEU A 328 -8.00 -8.77 12.11
CA LEU A 328 -9.39 -8.98 12.52
C LEU A 328 -10.35 -8.00 11.84
N THR A 329 -9.89 -6.78 11.58
CA THR A 329 -10.70 -5.72 10.97
C THR A 329 -10.80 -5.88 9.45
N PHE A 330 -9.68 -6.19 8.78
CA PHE A 330 -9.59 -6.14 7.32
C PHE A 330 -9.60 -7.53 6.65
N TYR A 331 -9.12 -8.57 7.33
CA TYR A 331 -8.92 -9.90 6.72
C TYR A 331 -9.81 -10.99 7.33
N CYS A 332 -10.64 -10.64 8.30
CA CYS A 332 -11.69 -11.53 8.80
C CYS A 332 -12.85 -11.56 7.79
N PRO A 333 -13.26 -12.74 7.27
CA PRO A 333 -14.44 -12.82 6.45
C PRO A 333 -15.64 -12.33 7.27
N ARG A 334 -16.30 -11.26 6.81
CA ARG A 334 -17.54 -10.80 7.44
C ARG A 334 -18.52 -11.97 7.41
N ILE A 335 -19.17 -12.24 8.55
CA ILE A 335 -20.44 -12.95 8.50
C ILE A 335 -21.31 -12.04 7.65
N LEU A 336 -21.55 -12.41 6.39
CA LEU A 336 -22.63 -11.83 5.62
C LEU A 336 -23.86 -12.03 6.49
N GLN A 337 -24.35 -10.96 7.14
CA GLN A 337 -25.69 -10.97 7.67
C GLN A 337 -26.55 -11.34 6.45
N LYS A 338 -27.21 -12.52 6.51
CA LYS A 338 -28.19 -12.92 5.50
C LYS A 338 -29.12 -11.72 5.34
N ASN A 339 -29.00 -11.05 4.20
CA ASN A 339 -29.73 -9.83 3.94
C ASN A 339 -31.16 -10.30 3.64
N LYS A 340 -32.02 -10.30 4.67
CA LYS A 340 -33.37 -10.87 4.59
C LYS A 340 -34.16 -10.29 3.42
N SER A 341 -33.97 -9.00 3.17
CA SER A 341 -34.53 -8.24 2.05
C SER A 341 -34.13 -8.77 0.67
N LEU A 342 -32.92 -9.30 0.51
CA LEU A 342 -32.42 -9.85 -0.76
C LEU A 342 -33.00 -11.25 -1.01
N ASN A 343 -33.16 -12.05 0.06
CA ASN A 343 -33.86 -13.34 -0.03
C ASN A 343 -35.36 -13.15 -0.26
N GLU A 344 -35.99 -12.13 0.33
CA GLU A 344 -37.38 -11.77 0.06
C GLU A 344 -37.57 -11.33 -1.39
N LEU A 345 -36.63 -10.57 -1.96
CA LEU A 345 -36.60 -10.21 -3.39
C LEU A 345 -36.48 -11.45 -4.30
N PHE A 346 -35.58 -12.39 -3.98
CA PHE A 346 -35.48 -13.64 -4.74
C PHE A 346 -36.74 -14.50 -4.59
N PHE A 347 -37.34 -14.55 -3.41
CA PHE A 347 -38.57 -15.29 -3.16
C PHE A 347 -39.79 -14.68 -3.87
N MET A 348 -39.76 -13.37 -4.14
CA MET A 348 -40.77 -12.70 -4.96
C MET A 348 -40.57 -12.97 -6.45
N LEU A 349 -39.32 -13.02 -6.93
CA LEU A 349 -39.00 -13.32 -8.33
C LEU A 349 -39.19 -14.78 -8.73
N GLU A 350 -39.17 -15.72 -7.78
CA GLU A 350 -39.45 -17.15 -8.02
C GLU A 350 -40.96 -17.48 -7.97
N LYS A 351 -41.81 -16.49 -7.66
CA LYS A 351 -43.28 -16.64 -7.59
C LYS A 351 -44.03 -16.00 -8.76
N ASP A 352 -43.32 -15.35 -9.66
CA ASP A 352 -43.76 -15.05 -11.02
C ASP A 352 -43.17 -16.11 -11.97
#